data_AF-A0A2A5ATB1-F1
#
_entry.id   AF-A0A2A5ATB1-F1
#
_cell.length_a   1.000
_cell.length_b   1.000
_cell.length_c   1.000
_cell.angle_alpha   90.00
_cell.angle_beta   90.00
_cell.angle_gamma   90.00
#
_symmetry.space_group_name_H-M   'P 1'
#
loop_
_entity.id
_entity.type
_entity.pdbx_description
1 polymer ?
#
loop_
_entity_poly.entity_id
_entity_poly.type
_entity_poly.pdbx_seq_one_letter_code
_entity_poly.pdbx_strand_id
1 'polypeptide(L)'
;MNSTETLDIEKIGAIGEEIEASFNFIKEGIRSLDNQNSAVSSNHIPLQLLASGFERLVKILLVLKEKHLTGKYPKTEGKKNYFGQFDNGHGIKKMVNNLISYSEDIELMNKIPMVIEDLDYLKNDTRFNTFLEIITDFSKFQRYYYIDTIVKKERPENNSFEKFKTLIDSYSNDIDISKLTYDEEEEFVLNSTIITIEKGVRAISRFFTHGLEDEGRKHYGDFGSFILLRDEDLGRLKYLIPKINPQKDYSPWKSHNLEYLRIKTTAKSKIVNSTEHDSWPFLVKNVEVINYKNGSYCLVKIGKEIFALNGSAVSQFKLPIYHASKQVKPREYETYLLGIAQNL
;
A
#
# COMPACT_ATOMS: atom_id res chain seq x y z
N MET A 1 -16.04 -24.01 -8.68
CA MET A 1 -16.31 -22.81 -7.86
C MET A 1 -17.59 -22.17 -8.38
N ASN A 2 -18.46 -21.67 -7.50
CA ASN A 2 -19.61 -20.88 -7.95
C ASN A 2 -19.14 -19.49 -8.43
N SER A 3 -19.88 -18.85 -9.33
CA SER A 3 -19.52 -17.54 -9.91
C SER A 3 -19.28 -16.46 -8.84
N THR A 4 -20.01 -16.50 -7.74
CA THR A 4 -19.85 -15.60 -6.59
C THR A 4 -18.51 -15.78 -5.86
N GLU A 5 -18.04 -17.02 -5.68
CA GLU A 5 -16.76 -17.30 -5.02
C GLU A 5 -15.57 -16.83 -5.86
N THR A 6 -15.69 -16.93 -7.18
CA THR A 6 -14.65 -16.48 -8.13
C THR A 6 -14.52 -14.96 -8.10
N LEU A 7 -15.66 -14.25 -8.09
CA LEU A 7 -15.71 -12.80 -8.03
C LEU A 7 -15.12 -12.22 -6.74
N ASP A 8 -15.33 -12.88 -5.60
CA ASP A 8 -14.79 -12.40 -4.32
C ASP A 8 -13.27 -12.62 -4.21
N ILE A 9 -12.74 -13.66 -4.84
CA ILE A 9 -11.29 -13.90 -4.94
C ILE A 9 -10.61 -12.86 -5.83
N GLU A 10 -11.20 -12.51 -6.98
CA GLU A 10 -10.67 -11.45 -7.85
C GLU A 10 -10.58 -10.10 -7.13
N LYS A 11 -11.58 -9.75 -6.32
CA LYS A 11 -11.57 -8.51 -5.52
C LYS A 11 -10.46 -8.49 -4.49
N ILE A 12 -10.22 -9.61 -3.80
CA ILE A 12 -9.11 -9.71 -2.83
C ILE A 12 -7.77 -9.47 -3.53
N GLY A 13 -7.57 -10.08 -4.71
CA GLY A 13 -6.38 -9.84 -5.53
C GLY A 13 -6.23 -8.37 -5.94
N ALA A 14 -7.30 -7.75 -6.42
CA ALA A 14 -7.30 -6.34 -6.82
C ALA A 14 -7.00 -5.39 -5.65
N ILE A 15 -7.47 -5.70 -4.44
CA ILE A 15 -7.14 -4.93 -3.23
C ILE A 15 -5.64 -5.00 -2.94
N GLY A 16 -5.06 -6.20 -3.00
CA GLY A 16 -3.62 -6.39 -2.79
C GLY A 16 -2.78 -5.56 -3.77
N GLU A 17 -3.11 -5.63 -5.06
CA GLU A 17 -2.44 -4.87 -6.13
C GLU A 17 -2.55 -3.35 -5.91
N GLU A 18 -3.73 -2.83 -5.53
CA GLU A 18 -3.92 -1.39 -5.27
C GLU A 18 -3.13 -0.92 -4.04
N ILE A 19 -3.10 -1.74 -2.99
CA ILE A 19 -2.30 -1.47 -1.79
C ILE A 19 -0.82 -1.44 -2.15
N GLU A 20 -0.29 -2.50 -2.79
CA GLU A 20 1.12 -2.57 -3.19
C GLU A 20 1.50 -1.38 -4.09
N ALA A 21 0.70 -1.12 -5.12
CA ALA A 21 0.91 0.00 -6.03
C ALA A 21 0.94 1.33 -5.27
N SER A 22 0.00 1.57 -4.35
CA SER A 22 -0.06 2.82 -3.59
C SER A 22 1.23 3.11 -2.81
N PHE A 23 1.77 2.11 -2.12
CA PHE A 23 3.00 2.24 -1.35
C PHE A 23 4.24 2.33 -2.24
N ASN A 24 4.26 1.61 -3.38
CA ASN A 24 5.35 1.75 -4.35
C ASN A 24 5.38 3.15 -4.95
N PHE A 25 4.23 3.71 -5.34
CA PHE A 25 4.14 5.10 -5.80
C PHE A 25 4.66 6.09 -4.75
N ILE A 26 4.27 5.93 -3.48
CA ILE A 26 4.76 6.78 -2.39
C ILE A 26 6.28 6.64 -2.22
N LYS A 27 6.81 5.42 -2.19
CA LYS A 27 8.25 5.15 -2.05
C LYS A 27 9.05 5.76 -3.19
N GLU A 28 8.61 5.58 -4.43
CA GLU A 28 9.28 6.16 -5.59
C GLU A 28 9.16 7.69 -5.60
N GLY A 29 8.04 8.24 -5.12
CA GLY A 29 7.88 9.68 -4.92
C GLY A 29 8.89 10.24 -3.92
N ILE A 30 9.04 9.59 -2.76
CA ILE A 30 10.03 9.95 -1.73
C ILE A 30 11.46 9.77 -2.26
N ARG A 31 11.77 8.65 -2.92
CA ARG A 31 13.08 8.43 -3.57
C ARG A 31 13.39 9.50 -4.60
N SER A 32 12.38 9.90 -5.38
CA SER A 32 12.54 10.95 -6.38
C SER A 32 12.82 12.30 -5.73
N LEU A 33 12.30 12.59 -4.53
CA LEU A 33 12.62 13.80 -3.76
C LEU A 33 14.02 13.73 -3.16
N ASP A 34 14.37 12.61 -2.53
CA ASP A 34 15.67 12.38 -1.91
C ASP A 34 16.84 12.48 -2.91
N ASN A 35 16.62 12.02 -4.14
CA ASN A 35 17.60 12.12 -5.23
C ASN A 35 17.61 13.49 -5.93
N GLN A 36 16.81 14.47 -5.50
CA GLN A 36 16.88 15.80 -6.08
C GLN A 36 18.17 16.48 -5.62
N ASN A 37 19.01 16.87 -6.59
CA ASN A 37 20.17 17.71 -6.31
C ASN A 37 19.79 19.16 -5.93
N SER A 38 18.50 19.50 -5.93
CA SER A 38 18.01 20.82 -5.53
C SER A 38 16.50 20.84 -5.33
N ALA A 39 16.03 21.64 -4.34
CA ALA A 39 14.63 21.97 -4.12
C ALA A 39 13.98 22.74 -5.32
N VAL A 40 14.82 23.27 -6.21
CA VAL A 40 14.43 23.96 -7.46
C VAL A 40 14.23 22.99 -8.63
N SER A 41 14.53 21.70 -8.46
CA SER A 41 14.38 20.70 -9.52
C SER A 41 12.92 20.44 -9.90
N SER A 42 12.70 19.78 -11.05
CA SER A 42 11.35 19.53 -11.56
C SER A 42 10.52 18.67 -10.59
N ASN A 43 9.58 19.33 -9.90
CA ASN A 43 8.68 18.68 -8.94
C ASN A 43 7.56 17.87 -9.60
N HIS A 44 7.57 17.72 -10.92
CA HIS A 44 6.54 16.98 -11.64
C HIS A 44 6.50 15.50 -11.29
N ILE A 45 7.66 14.84 -11.33
CA ILE A 45 7.77 13.41 -11.02
C ILE A 45 7.35 13.11 -9.59
N PRO A 46 7.91 13.77 -8.54
CA PRO A 46 7.52 13.48 -7.17
C PRO A 46 6.04 13.80 -6.92
N LEU A 47 5.51 14.93 -7.42
CA LEU A 47 4.08 15.25 -7.26
C LEU A 47 3.18 14.21 -7.94
N GLN A 48 3.51 13.75 -9.14
CA GLN A 48 2.74 12.72 -9.85
C GLN A 48 2.71 11.40 -9.09
N LEU A 49 3.86 10.96 -8.58
CA LEU A 49 3.99 9.70 -7.84
C LEU A 49 3.27 9.79 -6.49
N LEU A 50 3.52 10.85 -5.71
CA LEU A 50 2.90 11.05 -4.40
C LEU A 50 1.38 11.21 -4.51
N ALA A 51 0.90 12.05 -5.43
CA ALA A 51 -0.53 12.23 -5.65
C ALA A 51 -1.23 10.92 -6.02
N SER A 52 -0.64 10.14 -6.94
CA SER A 52 -1.19 8.83 -7.34
C SER A 52 -1.17 7.83 -6.20
N GLY A 53 -0.09 7.80 -5.41
CA GLY A 53 0.06 6.89 -4.28
C GLY A 53 -0.92 7.18 -3.14
N PHE A 54 -1.02 8.44 -2.71
CA PHE A 54 -1.99 8.86 -1.68
C PHE A 54 -3.44 8.68 -2.15
N GLU A 55 -3.77 9.01 -3.40
CA GLU A 55 -5.12 8.81 -3.93
C GLU A 55 -5.53 7.34 -3.86
N ARG A 56 -4.67 6.42 -4.32
CA ARG A 56 -4.91 4.97 -4.26
C ARG A 56 -5.04 4.46 -2.83
N LEU A 57 -4.10 4.84 -1.96
CA LEU A 57 -4.06 4.43 -0.55
C LEU A 57 -5.36 4.80 0.19
N VAL A 58 -5.83 6.03 0.01
CA VAL A 58 -7.03 6.50 0.70
C VAL A 58 -8.29 5.91 0.06
N LYS A 59 -8.33 5.75 -1.27
CA LYS A 59 -9.45 5.07 -1.95
C LYS A 59 -9.63 3.64 -1.48
N ILE A 60 -8.55 2.88 -1.35
CA ILE A 60 -8.64 1.49 -0.92
C ILE A 60 -9.07 1.38 0.54
N LEU A 61 -8.60 2.28 1.41
CA LEU A 61 -9.09 2.38 2.79
C LEU A 61 -10.59 2.70 2.85
N LEU A 62 -11.12 3.57 1.99
CA LEU A 62 -12.56 3.85 1.93
C LEU A 62 -13.37 2.64 1.44
N VAL A 63 -12.87 1.91 0.44
CA VAL A 63 -13.49 0.65 -0.03
C VAL A 63 -13.54 -0.39 1.09
N LEU A 64 -12.44 -0.54 1.83
CA LEU A 64 -12.36 -1.45 2.98
C LEU A 64 -13.24 -0.99 4.14
N LYS A 65 -13.34 0.33 4.39
CA LYS A 65 -14.26 0.91 5.37
C LYS A 65 -15.71 0.56 5.05
N GLU A 66 -16.14 0.73 3.80
CA GLU A 66 -17.49 0.35 3.36
C GLU A 66 -17.76 -1.14 3.58
N LYS A 67 -16.78 -1.98 3.22
CA LYS A 67 -16.84 -3.43 3.40
C LYS A 67 -16.95 -3.80 4.88
N HIS A 68 -16.19 -3.14 5.75
CA HIS A 68 -16.23 -3.34 7.19
C HIS A 68 -17.60 -2.94 7.77
N LEU A 69 -18.14 -1.78 7.39
CA LEU A 69 -19.41 -1.26 7.93
C LEU A 69 -20.65 -2.01 7.43
N THR A 70 -20.66 -2.43 6.15
CA THR A 70 -21.87 -2.98 5.50
C THR A 70 -21.78 -4.47 5.19
N GLY A 71 -20.60 -5.07 5.38
CA GLY A 71 -20.29 -6.43 4.93
C GLY A 71 -20.13 -6.56 3.41
N LYS A 72 -20.22 -5.48 2.62
CA LYS A 72 -20.17 -5.52 1.14
C LYS A 72 -19.24 -4.43 0.57
N TYR A 73 -18.56 -4.74 -0.53
CA TYR A 73 -17.83 -3.72 -1.29
C TYR A 73 -18.81 -2.72 -1.94
N PRO A 74 -18.41 -1.46 -2.11
CA PRO A 74 -19.24 -0.44 -2.74
C PRO A 74 -19.61 -0.87 -4.17
N LYS A 75 -20.87 -0.64 -4.54
CA LYS A 75 -21.36 -0.87 -5.91
C LYS A 75 -21.53 0.47 -6.62
N THR A 76 -21.20 0.50 -7.91
CA THR A 76 -21.58 1.58 -8.80
C THR A 76 -23.05 1.36 -9.20
N GLU A 77 -23.97 2.17 -8.67
CA GLU A 77 -25.36 2.16 -9.11
C GLU A 77 -25.57 3.22 -10.21
N GLY A 78 -25.77 2.75 -11.44
CA GLY A 78 -25.99 3.62 -12.60
C GLY A 78 -24.79 4.54 -12.90
N LYS A 79 -25.03 5.86 -12.98
CA LYS A 79 -23.98 6.87 -13.25
C LYS A 79 -23.26 7.38 -11.98
N LYS A 80 -23.64 6.92 -10.77
CA LYS A 80 -23.04 7.38 -9.52
C LYS A 80 -21.81 6.55 -9.18
N ASN A 81 -20.63 7.12 -9.45
CA ASN A 81 -19.36 6.60 -8.95
C ASN A 81 -19.33 6.73 -7.41
N TYR A 82 -18.95 5.67 -6.69
CA TYR A 82 -18.76 5.70 -5.22
C TYR A 82 -17.87 6.87 -4.78
N PHE A 83 -16.85 7.18 -5.57
CA PHE A 83 -15.94 8.29 -5.29
C PHE A 83 -16.44 9.66 -5.77
N GLY A 84 -17.63 9.75 -6.34
CA GLY A 84 -18.22 10.99 -6.86
C GLY A 84 -18.30 12.11 -5.83
N GLN A 85 -18.58 11.76 -4.57
CA GLN A 85 -18.62 12.69 -3.43
C GLN A 85 -17.26 13.29 -3.05
N PHE A 86 -16.15 12.75 -3.58
CA PHE A 86 -14.79 13.18 -3.31
C PHE A 86 -14.17 13.85 -4.54
N ASP A 87 -14.87 14.84 -5.10
CA ASP A 87 -14.45 15.57 -6.30
C ASP A 87 -14.17 14.61 -7.48
N ASN A 88 -15.15 13.75 -7.78
CA ASN A 88 -15.05 12.68 -8.78
C ASN A 88 -13.89 11.69 -8.55
N GLY A 89 -13.44 11.58 -7.29
CA GLY A 89 -12.39 10.66 -6.86
C GLY A 89 -10.99 11.25 -6.87
N HIS A 90 -10.82 12.55 -7.05
CA HIS A 90 -9.52 13.23 -6.99
C HIS A 90 -9.35 14.09 -5.73
N GLY A 91 -10.37 14.18 -4.86
CA GLY A 91 -10.36 14.95 -3.63
C GLY A 91 -9.63 14.24 -2.49
N ILE A 92 -8.30 14.08 -2.58
CA ILE A 92 -7.49 13.35 -1.60
C ILE A 92 -7.73 13.88 -0.18
N LYS A 93 -7.65 15.19 0.04
CA LYS A 93 -7.93 15.81 1.36
C LYS A 93 -9.33 15.49 1.89
N LYS A 94 -10.36 15.52 1.03
CA LYS A 94 -11.73 15.16 1.43
C LYS A 94 -11.84 13.69 1.85
N MET A 95 -11.15 12.80 1.14
CA MET A 95 -11.11 11.38 1.48
C MET A 95 -10.38 11.12 2.80
N VAL A 96 -9.25 11.80 3.04
CA VAL A 96 -8.53 11.72 4.33
C VAL A 96 -9.39 12.23 5.47
N ASN A 97 -10.04 13.39 5.33
CA ASN A 97 -10.95 13.92 6.35
C ASN A 97 -12.10 12.96 6.66
N ASN A 98 -12.61 12.26 5.64
CA ASN A 98 -13.65 11.26 5.83
C ASN A 98 -13.17 10.03 6.64
N LEU A 99 -11.90 9.64 6.50
CA LEU A 99 -11.28 8.62 7.37
C LEU A 99 -11.07 9.16 8.79
N ILE A 100 -10.61 10.40 8.95
CA ILE A 100 -10.44 11.03 10.27
C ILE A 100 -11.78 11.07 11.02
N SER A 101 -12.86 11.56 10.39
CA SER A 101 -14.19 11.56 11.02
C SER A 101 -14.65 10.15 11.38
N TYR A 102 -14.38 9.16 10.53
CA TYR A 102 -14.67 7.76 10.87
C TYR A 102 -13.90 7.28 12.11
N SER A 103 -12.63 7.69 12.27
CA SER A 103 -11.82 7.27 13.43
C SER A 103 -12.33 7.79 14.76
N GLU A 104 -13.11 8.88 14.79
CA GLU A 104 -13.66 9.45 16.03
C GLU A 104 -14.63 8.46 16.72
N ASP A 105 -15.26 7.57 15.96
CA ASP A 105 -16.16 6.52 16.47
C ASP A 105 -15.46 5.19 16.78
N ILE A 106 -14.16 5.06 16.48
CA ILE A 106 -13.42 3.79 16.64
C ILE A 106 -12.64 3.76 17.95
N GLU A 107 -13.14 3.00 18.91
CA GLU A 107 -12.59 2.88 20.27
C GLU A 107 -11.08 2.58 20.27
N LEU A 108 -10.63 1.63 19.44
CA LEU A 108 -9.22 1.23 19.38
C LEU A 108 -8.30 2.36 18.94
N MET A 109 -8.74 3.19 17.98
CA MET A 109 -7.96 4.32 17.48
C MET A 109 -7.85 5.47 18.51
N ASN A 110 -8.84 5.60 19.38
CA ASN A 110 -8.89 6.64 20.42
C ASN A 110 -8.31 6.21 21.77
N LYS A 111 -7.77 4.99 21.88
CA LYS A 111 -7.16 4.47 23.12
C LYS A 111 -5.65 4.31 23.07
N ILE A 112 -5.08 4.13 21.88
CA ILE A 112 -3.66 3.83 21.72
C ILE A 112 -2.88 5.15 21.53
N PRO A 113 -1.96 5.53 22.44
CA PRO A 113 -1.29 6.84 22.40
C PRO A 113 -0.66 7.18 21.04
N MET A 114 0.13 6.26 20.46
CA MET A 114 0.75 6.50 19.15
C MET A 114 -0.27 6.69 18.01
N VAL A 115 -1.48 6.12 18.12
CA VAL A 115 -2.53 6.29 17.11
C VAL A 115 -3.23 7.63 17.30
N ILE A 116 -3.42 8.06 18.55
CA ILE A 116 -3.96 9.38 18.87
C ILE A 116 -3.03 10.48 18.35
N GLU A 117 -1.72 10.35 18.57
CA GLU A 117 -0.70 11.28 18.04
C GLU A 117 -0.71 11.31 16.51
N ASP A 118 -0.76 10.14 15.85
CA ASP A 118 -0.86 10.04 14.40
C ASP A 118 -2.17 10.69 13.86
N LEU A 119 -3.30 10.53 14.56
CA LEU A 119 -4.57 11.18 14.19
C LEU A 119 -4.55 12.69 14.40
N ASP A 120 -3.96 13.16 15.50
CA ASP A 120 -3.76 14.58 15.77
C ASP A 120 -2.91 15.21 14.66
N TYR A 121 -1.82 14.54 14.26
CA TYR A 121 -0.99 14.96 13.13
C TYR A 121 -1.80 15.10 11.83
N LEU A 122 -2.62 14.10 11.48
CA LEU A 122 -3.47 14.18 10.28
C LEU A 122 -4.48 15.33 10.33
N LYS A 123 -4.99 15.66 11.52
CA LYS A 123 -6.01 16.70 11.71
C LYS A 123 -5.42 18.09 11.74
N ASN A 124 -4.28 18.26 12.43
CA ASN A 124 -3.82 19.56 12.91
C ASN A 124 -2.49 20.01 12.32
N ASP A 125 -1.66 19.13 11.74
CA ASP A 125 -0.37 19.55 11.19
C ASP A 125 -0.57 20.41 9.94
N THR A 126 -0.11 21.65 10.00
CA THR A 126 -0.36 22.66 8.95
C THR A 126 0.42 22.35 7.67
N ARG A 127 1.65 21.83 7.79
CA ARG A 127 2.50 21.49 6.65
C ARG A 127 1.99 20.27 5.91
N PHE A 128 1.58 19.24 6.63
CA PHE A 128 0.93 18.07 6.04
C PHE A 128 -0.42 18.43 5.41
N ASN A 129 -1.22 19.26 6.04
CA ASN A 129 -2.46 19.75 5.46
C ASN A 129 -2.24 20.54 4.17
N THR A 130 -1.19 21.37 4.13
CA THR A 130 -0.77 22.10 2.92
C THR A 130 -0.31 21.13 1.84
N PHE A 131 0.47 20.12 2.19
CA PHE A 131 0.87 19.05 1.28
C PHE A 131 -0.34 18.33 0.67
N LEU A 132 -1.33 17.93 1.48
CA LEU A 132 -2.56 17.29 1.00
C LEU A 132 -3.35 18.16 0.02
N GLU A 133 -3.39 19.47 0.24
CA GLU A 133 -4.02 20.41 -0.70
C GLU A 133 -3.27 20.45 -2.03
N ILE A 134 -1.94 20.55 -1.98
CA ILE A 134 -1.09 20.59 -3.17
C ILE A 134 -1.31 19.35 -4.06
N ILE A 135 -1.25 18.15 -3.49
CA ILE A 135 -1.44 16.91 -4.25
C ILE A 135 -2.89 16.71 -4.71
N THR A 136 -3.87 17.26 -3.98
CA THR A 136 -5.28 17.30 -4.39
C THR A 136 -5.47 18.19 -5.61
N ASP A 137 -4.95 19.42 -5.56
CA ASP A 137 -5.01 20.38 -6.68
C ASP A 137 -4.29 19.81 -7.91
N PHE A 138 -3.12 19.20 -7.68
CA PHE A 138 -2.33 18.55 -8.73
C PHE A 138 -3.14 17.46 -9.44
N SER A 139 -3.77 16.57 -8.66
CA SER A 139 -4.57 15.44 -9.17
C SER A 139 -5.75 15.88 -10.01
N LYS A 140 -6.41 16.98 -9.63
CA LYS A 140 -7.61 17.47 -10.30
C LYS A 140 -7.32 18.20 -11.60
N PHE A 141 -6.36 19.12 -11.61
CA PHE A 141 -6.27 20.11 -12.69
C PHE A 141 -4.86 20.41 -13.18
N GLN A 142 -3.80 19.99 -12.49
CA GLN A 142 -2.46 20.58 -12.75
C GLN A 142 -1.41 19.64 -13.29
N ARG A 143 -1.77 18.39 -13.62
CA ARG A 143 -0.86 17.46 -14.31
C ARG A 143 -0.32 18.05 -15.61
N TYR A 144 -1.10 18.89 -16.29
CA TYR A 144 -0.70 19.55 -17.54
C TYR A 144 -0.56 21.06 -17.39
N TYR A 145 -0.27 21.57 -16.18
CA TYR A 145 -0.20 23.02 -15.91
C TYR A 145 0.62 23.81 -16.94
N TYR A 146 1.81 23.32 -17.30
CA TYR A 146 2.67 24.00 -18.26
C TYR A 146 2.11 23.98 -19.69
N ILE A 147 1.47 22.88 -20.11
CA ILE A 147 0.76 22.80 -21.40
C ILE A 147 -0.43 23.77 -21.41
N ASP A 148 -1.21 23.78 -20.32
CA ASP A 148 -2.31 24.71 -20.14
C ASP A 148 -1.84 26.16 -20.19
N THR A 149 -0.69 26.47 -19.59
CA THR A 149 -0.09 27.81 -19.62
C THR A 149 0.36 28.21 -21.02
N ILE A 150 0.83 27.26 -21.84
CA ILE A 150 1.21 27.52 -23.23
C ILE A 150 -0.02 27.79 -24.10
N VAL A 151 -1.13 27.08 -23.87
CA VAL A 151 -2.29 27.07 -24.78
C VAL A 151 -3.38 28.07 -24.37
N LYS A 152 -3.54 28.36 -23.07
CA LYS A 152 -4.59 29.26 -22.56
C LYS A 152 -4.14 30.71 -22.63
N LYS A 153 -5.07 31.62 -22.95
CA LYS A 153 -4.85 33.08 -22.91
C LYS A 153 -4.64 33.61 -21.49
N GLU A 154 -5.18 32.92 -20.50
CA GLU A 154 -5.10 33.30 -19.07
C GLU A 154 -4.29 32.26 -18.31
N ARG A 155 -3.36 32.75 -17.48
CA ARG A 155 -2.51 31.90 -16.64
C ARG A 155 -3.38 31.22 -15.58
N PRO A 156 -3.24 29.90 -15.35
CA PRO A 156 -3.99 29.25 -14.28
C PRO A 156 -3.59 29.84 -12.91
N GLU A 157 -4.59 30.23 -12.10
CA GLU A 157 -4.38 30.95 -10.83
C GLU A 157 -3.62 30.12 -9.79
N ASN A 158 -3.85 28.82 -9.75
CA ASN A 158 -3.16 27.90 -8.86
C ASN A 158 -1.98 27.27 -9.59
N ASN A 159 -0.83 27.15 -8.92
CA ASN A 159 0.33 26.40 -9.40
C ASN A 159 0.84 25.46 -8.29
N SER A 160 0.48 24.18 -8.37
CA SER A 160 0.88 23.15 -7.40
C SER A 160 2.39 22.97 -7.33
N PHE A 161 3.13 23.24 -8.41
CA PHE A 161 4.59 23.13 -8.43
C PHE A 161 5.24 24.23 -7.58
N GLU A 162 4.78 25.47 -7.75
CA GLU A 162 5.22 26.61 -6.93
C GLU A 162 4.83 26.42 -5.47
N LYS A 163 3.57 26.06 -5.20
CA LYS A 163 3.11 25.80 -3.82
C LYS A 163 3.94 24.70 -3.14
N PHE A 164 4.30 23.65 -3.86
CA PHE A 164 5.14 22.58 -3.34
C PHE A 164 6.57 23.06 -3.04
N LYS A 165 7.15 23.88 -3.93
CA LYS A 165 8.43 24.51 -3.66
C LYS A 165 8.37 25.41 -2.42
N THR A 166 7.34 26.25 -2.32
CA THR A 166 7.12 27.10 -1.14
C THR A 166 6.95 26.29 0.14
N LEU A 167 6.31 25.11 0.08
CA LEU A 167 6.22 24.22 1.22
C LEU A 167 7.60 23.69 1.63
N ILE A 168 8.44 23.26 0.69
CA ILE A 168 9.81 22.81 0.97
C ILE A 168 10.62 23.96 1.58
N ASP A 169 10.66 25.11 0.93
CA ASP A 169 11.41 26.29 1.38
C ASP A 169 10.92 26.79 2.76
N SER A 170 9.67 26.50 3.14
CA SER A 170 9.12 26.92 4.44
C SER A 170 9.84 26.31 5.64
N TYR A 171 10.56 25.19 5.47
CA TYR A 171 11.34 24.55 6.52
C TYR A 171 12.63 25.30 6.84
N SER A 172 13.17 26.12 5.92
CA SER A 172 14.33 26.96 6.22
C SER A 172 14.05 27.95 7.37
N ASN A 173 12.77 28.27 7.64
CA ASN A 173 12.39 29.13 8.76
C ASN A 173 12.56 28.46 10.14
N ASP A 174 12.78 27.14 10.19
CA ASP A 174 12.94 26.39 11.44
C ASP A 174 14.40 26.30 11.92
N ILE A 175 15.35 26.78 11.11
CA ILE A 175 16.78 26.63 11.34
C ILE A 175 17.54 27.95 11.11
N ASP A 176 18.70 28.07 11.75
CA ASP A 176 19.63 29.17 11.49
C ASP A 176 20.46 28.87 10.23
N ILE A 177 19.97 29.34 9.08
CA ILE A 177 20.65 29.16 7.78
C ILE A 177 21.96 29.94 7.65
N SER A 178 22.26 30.89 8.55
CA SER A 178 23.45 31.76 8.42
C SER A 178 24.79 31.01 8.53
N LYS A 179 24.74 29.76 9.00
CA LYS A 179 25.90 28.89 9.22
C LYS A 179 25.92 27.66 8.31
N LEU A 180 24.94 27.53 7.43
CA LEU A 180 24.83 26.39 6.53
C LEU A 180 25.35 26.75 5.14
N THR A 181 25.91 25.76 4.48
CA THR A 181 26.07 25.79 3.03
C THR A 181 24.72 25.64 2.36
N TYR A 182 24.65 26.00 1.07
CA TYR A 182 23.46 25.81 0.25
C TYR A 182 23.01 24.34 0.23
N ASP A 183 23.96 23.41 0.09
CA ASP A 183 23.69 21.97 0.03
C ASP A 183 23.13 21.44 1.37
N GLU A 184 23.65 21.92 2.51
CA GLU A 184 23.16 21.54 3.83
C GLU A 184 21.76 22.08 4.11
N GLU A 185 21.45 23.31 3.66
CA GLU A 185 20.09 23.85 3.73
C GLU A 185 19.13 23.03 2.87
N GLU A 186 19.50 22.73 1.63
CA GLU A 186 18.67 21.94 0.70
C GLU A 186 18.41 20.52 1.25
N GLU A 187 19.45 19.84 1.75
CA GLU A 187 19.31 18.53 2.37
C GLU A 187 18.33 18.59 3.56
N PHE A 188 18.45 19.62 4.41
CA PHE A 188 17.57 19.80 5.55
C PHE A 188 16.10 19.98 5.15
N VAL A 189 15.81 20.88 4.19
CA VAL A 189 14.41 21.16 3.80
C VAL A 189 13.77 20.00 3.04
N LEU A 190 14.54 19.31 2.20
CA LEU A 190 14.07 18.10 1.50
C LEU A 190 13.79 16.98 2.50
N ASN A 191 14.73 16.70 3.41
CA ASN A 191 14.54 15.68 4.43
C ASN A 191 13.37 16.01 5.37
N SER A 192 13.20 17.27 5.75
CA SER A 192 12.05 17.69 6.58
C SER A 192 10.71 17.53 5.87
N THR A 193 10.68 17.77 4.55
CA THR A 193 9.50 17.50 3.71
C THR A 193 9.21 16.00 3.62
N ILE A 194 10.24 15.18 3.43
CA ILE A 194 10.14 13.71 3.42
C ILE A 194 9.57 13.21 4.74
N ILE A 195 10.07 13.69 5.88
CA ILE A 195 9.58 13.33 7.22
C ILE A 195 8.07 13.63 7.35
N THR A 196 7.62 14.78 6.85
CA THR A 196 6.19 15.12 6.85
C THR A 196 5.36 14.16 6.01
N ILE A 197 5.84 13.79 4.83
CA ILE A 197 5.16 12.81 3.97
C ILE A 197 5.11 11.44 4.66
N GLU A 198 6.23 10.96 5.20
CA GLU A 198 6.33 9.67 5.88
C GLU A 198 5.41 9.57 7.09
N LYS A 199 5.37 10.61 7.94
CA LYS A 199 4.44 10.69 9.08
C LYS A 199 3.00 10.59 8.62
N GLY A 200 2.63 11.30 7.56
CA GLY A 200 1.29 11.25 6.97
C GLY A 200 0.93 9.85 6.47
N VAL A 201 1.84 9.20 5.74
CA VAL A 201 1.63 7.83 5.24
C VAL A 201 1.52 6.83 6.39
N ARG A 202 2.38 6.93 7.41
CA ARG A 202 2.30 6.11 8.62
C ARG A 202 0.95 6.25 9.30
N ALA A 203 0.51 7.49 9.53
CA ALA A 203 -0.73 7.80 10.21
C ALA A 203 -1.96 7.28 9.43
N ILE A 204 -2.01 7.51 8.11
CA ILE A 204 -3.07 6.94 7.25
C ILE A 204 -3.04 5.40 7.30
N SER A 205 -1.85 4.81 7.34
CA SER A 205 -1.72 3.35 7.38
C SER A 205 -2.23 2.74 8.70
N ARG A 206 -2.36 3.52 9.79
CA ARG A 206 -2.93 3.02 11.06
C ARG A 206 -4.35 2.52 10.92
N PHE A 207 -5.11 3.01 9.94
CA PHE A 207 -6.47 2.55 9.66
C PHE A 207 -6.53 1.05 9.31
N PHE A 208 -5.52 0.51 8.62
CA PHE A 208 -5.45 -0.93 8.34
C PHE A 208 -5.37 -1.78 9.63
N THR A 209 -4.63 -1.30 10.64
CA THR A 209 -4.36 -2.07 11.85
C THR A 209 -5.35 -1.81 12.98
N HIS A 210 -5.83 -0.57 13.10
CA HIS A 210 -6.60 -0.10 14.25
C HIS A 210 -7.99 0.44 13.88
N GLY A 211 -8.21 0.81 12.62
CA GLY A 211 -9.48 1.38 12.15
C GLY A 211 -10.45 0.34 11.59
N LEU A 212 -9.94 -0.69 10.91
CA LEU A 212 -10.74 -1.61 10.09
C LEU A 212 -10.75 -3.07 10.60
N GLU A 213 -10.27 -3.27 11.84
CA GLU A 213 -10.19 -4.56 12.53
C GLU A 213 -9.64 -5.70 11.65
N ASP A 214 -10.34 -6.84 11.60
CA ASP A 214 -9.91 -8.02 10.84
C ASP A 214 -9.87 -7.79 9.33
N GLU A 215 -10.70 -6.89 8.80
CA GLU A 215 -10.73 -6.60 7.37
C GLU A 215 -9.45 -5.88 6.93
N GLY A 216 -8.99 -4.89 7.70
CA GLY A 216 -7.72 -4.21 7.43
C GLY A 216 -6.50 -5.09 7.70
N ARG A 217 -6.52 -5.89 8.78
CA ARG A 217 -5.39 -6.74 9.19
C ARG A 217 -5.02 -7.82 8.18
N LYS A 218 -5.95 -8.24 7.32
CA LYS A 218 -5.70 -9.21 6.23
C LYS A 218 -4.61 -8.76 5.25
N HIS A 219 -4.40 -7.45 5.11
CA HIS A 219 -3.51 -6.89 4.10
C HIS A 219 -2.14 -6.46 4.65
N TYR A 220 -1.87 -6.66 5.95
CA TYR A 220 -0.68 -6.17 6.67
C TYR A 220 0.68 -6.49 6.02
N GLY A 221 0.79 -7.61 5.30
CA GLY A 221 2.02 -8.09 4.68
C GLY A 221 2.63 -7.13 3.64
N ASP A 222 1.80 -6.33 2.98
CA ASP A 222 2.20 -5.57 1.79
C ASP A 222 2.75 -4.16 2.13
N PHE A 223 2.61 -3.72 3.39
CA PHE A 223 2.91 -2.33 3.79
C PHE A 223 3.53 -2.13 5.18
N GLY A 224 4.07 -3.20 5.77
CA GLY A 224 4.76 -3.12 7.07
C GLY A 224 5.91 -2.10 7.12
N SER A 225 6.41 -1.64 5.96
CA SER A 225 7.49 -0.64 5.87
C SER A 225 7.13 0.73 6.45
N PHE A 226 5.87 1.16 6.34
CA PHE A 226 5.41 2.46 6.86
C PHE A 226 4.69 2.35 8.21
N ILE A 227 3.93 1.29 8.45
CA ILE A 227 3.23 1.09 9.74
C ILE A 227 4.20 0.93 10.92
N LEU A 228 5.36 0.33 10.68
CA LEU A 228 6.37 0.10 11.71
C LEU A 228 7.39 1.22 11.80
N LEU A 229 7.20 2.32 11.05
CA LEU A 229 8.12 3.44 11.04
C LEU A 229 8.05 4.18 12.38
N ARG A 230 9.13 4.09 13.15
CA ARG A 230 9.29 4.80 14.43
C ARG A 230 9.75 6.22 14.16
N ASP A 231 9.51 7.13 15.10
CA ASP A 231 9.93 8.52 14.93
C ASP A 231 11.44 8.66 14.70
N GLU A 232 12.24 7.82 15.36
CA GLU A 232 13.68 7.75 15.15
C GLU A 232 14.12 7.22 13.77
N ASP A 233 13.20 6.63 13.00
CA ASP A 233 13.47 6.09 11.68
C ASP A 233 12.98 7.00 10.54
N LEU A 234 12.26 8.08 10.85
CA LEU A 234 11.81 9.07 9.87
C LEU A 234 13.00 9.78 9.21
N GLY A 235 12.92 10.02 7.90
CA GLY A 235 13.96 10.62 7.07
C GLY A 235 15.16 9.69 6.81
N ARG A 236 15.23 8.51 7.44
CA ARG A 236 16.36 7.58 7.26
C ARG A 236 16.22 6.65 6.06
N LEU A 237 15.04 6.62 5.43
CA LEU A 237 14.76 5.91 4.18
C LEU A 237 15.15 4.43 4.15
N LYS A 238 15.22 3.78 5.33
CA LYS A 238 15.66 2.38 5.47
C LYS A 238 14.80 1.41 4.65
N TYR A 239 13.55 1.78 4.36
CA TYR A 239 12.62 0.99 3.56
C TYR A 239 12.80 1.16 2.03
N LEU A 240 13.61 2.12 1.59
CA LEU A 240 14.04 2.24 0.19
C LEU A 240 15.22 1.32 -0.14
N ILE A 241 15.99 0.92 0.89
CA ILE A 241 17.10 -0.02 0.73
C ILE A 241 16.51 -1.39 0.35
N PRO A 242 16.90 -1.97 -0.80
CA PRO A 242 16.47 -3.31 -1.18
C PRO A 242 16.86 -4.30 -0.08
N LYS A 243 15.87 -4.90 0.59
CA LYS A 243 16.16 -5.96 1.55
C LYS A 243 16.81 -7.12 0.78
N ILE A 244 17.97 -7.58 1.25
CA ILE A 244 18.54 -8.86 0.78
C ILE A 244 17.44 -9.89 0.98
N ASN A 245 16.95 -10.51 -0.09
CA ASN A 245 15.85 -11.47 0.00
C ASN A 245 16.41 -12.80 0.52
N PRO A 246 16.21 -13.15 1.82
CA PRO A 246 16.72 -14.41 2.36
C PRO A 246 16.02 -15.62 1.71
N GLN A 247 14.89 -15.41 1.01
CA GLN A 247 14.23 -16.49 0.26
C GLN A 247 15.08 -17.04 -0.87
N LYS A 248 16.10 -16.31 -1.36
CA LYS A 248 17.04 -16.85 -2.35
C LYS A 248 17.74 -18.10 -1.83
N ASP A 249 17.89 -18.24 -0.52
CA ASP A 249 18.54 -19.37 0.13
C ASP A 249 17.55 -20.42 0.66
N TYR A 250 16.24 -20.16 0.57
CA TYR A 250 15.23 -21.09 1.04
C TYR A 250 14.99 -22.19 0.02
N SER A 251 14.95 -23.44 0.50
CA SER A 251 14.63 -24.61 -0.32
C SER A 251 13.22 -25.10 -0.03
N PRO A 252 12.44 -25.50 -1.06
CA PRO A 252 11.12 -26.04 -0.84
C PRO A 252 11.21 -27.36 -0.07
N TRP A 253 10.25 -27.60 0.82
CA TRP A 253 10.17 -28.89 1.48
C TRP A 253 9.78 -29.98 0.48
N LYS A 254 10.26 -31.20 0.71
CA LYS A 254 9.79 -32.39 -0.01
C LYS A 254 8.54 -32.95 0.67
N SER A 255 7.74 -33.71 -0.08
CA SER A 255 6.51 -34.35 0.42
C SER A 255 6.71 -35.28 1.62
N HIS A 256 7.94 -35.71 1.88
CA HIS A 256 8.32 -36.55 3.02
C HIS A 256 8.97 -35.74 4.17
N ASN A 257 8.92 -34.41 4.13
CA ASN A 257 9.41 -33.58 5.22
C ASN A 257 8.55 -33.79 6.47
N LEU A 258 9.17 -34.02 7.63
CA LEU A 258 8.47 -34.35 8.87
C LEU A 258 7.56 -33.22 9.37
N GLU A 259 7.99 -31.95 9.24
CA GLU A 259 7.17 -30.79 9.63
C GLU A 259 5.94 -30.65 8.73
N TYR A 260 6.11 -30.83 7.42
CA TYR A 260 4.99 -30.87 6.49
C TYR A 260 3.99 -31.98 6.86
N LEU A 261 4.47 -33.20 7.13
CA LEU A 261 3.62 -34.32 7.51
C LEU A 261 2.86 -34.04 8.82
N ARG A 262 3.49 -33.38 9.80
CA ARG A 262 2.84 -32.94 11.05
C ARG A 262 1.77 -31.87 10.79
N ILE A 263 2.03 -30.90 9.92
CA ILE A 263 1.04 -29.89 9.56
C ILE A 263 -0.16 -30.56 8.88
N LYS A 264 0.10 -31.49 7.96
CA LYS A 264 -0.94 -32.16 7.17
C LYS A 264 -1.97 -32.93 8.02
N THR A 265 -1.61 -33.41 9.21
CA THR A 265 -2.56 -34.12 10.08
C THR A 265 -3.60 -33.20 10.73
N THR A 266 -3.35 -31.88 10.76
CA THR A 266 -4.21 -30.90 11.45
C THR A 266 -4.72 -29.78 10.55
N ALA A 267 -4.07 -29.56 9.39
CA ALA A 267 -4.44 -28.54 8.43
C ALA A 267 -5.63 -28.96 7.57
N LYS A 268 -6.45 -27.99 7.17
CA LYS A 268 -7.43 -28.18 6.10
C LYS A 268 -6.74 -28.11 4.75
N SER A 269 -7.18 -28.90 3.78
CA SER A 269 -6.58 -28.88 2.44
C SER A 269 -7.61 -29.14 1.35
N LYS A 270 -7.32 -28.66 0.14
CA LYS A 270 -8.12 -28.88 -1.06
C LYS A 270 -7.22 -29.11 -2.26
N ILE A 271 -7.54 -30.11 -3.06
CA ILE A 271 -6.92 -30.34 -4.37
C ILE A 271 -7.63 -29.44 -5.38
N VAL A 272 -6.87 -28.64 -6.10
CA VAL A 272 -7.35 -27.77 -7.18
C VAL A 272 -6.86 -28.36 -8.49
N ASN A 273 -7.77 -28.58 -9.44
CA ASN A 273 -7.45 -29.20 -10.73
C ASN A 273 -7.40 -28.17 -11.86
N SER A 274 -6.53 -28.44 -12.84
CA SER A 274 -6.45 -27.68 -14.10
C SER A 274 -7.77 -27.58 -14.87
N THR A 275 -8.67 -28.55 -14.73
CA THR A 275 -9.99 -28.52 -15.38
C THR A 275 -10.96 -27.55 -14.75
N GLU A 276 -10.65 -27.01 -13.56
CA GLU A 276 -11.50 -26.05 -12.84
C GLU A 276 -11.20 -24.59 -13.23
N HIS A 277 -10.13 -24.34 -14.02
CA HIS A 277 -9.64 -23.01 -14.34
C HIS A 277 -9.17 -22.91 -15.80
N ASP A 278 -9.70 -21.96 -16.55
CA ASP A 278 -9.35 -21.75 -17.97
C ASP A 278 -7.89 -21.31 -18.17
N SER A 279 -7.32 -20.55 -17.23
CA SER A 279 -5.91 -20.15 -17.22
C SER A 279 -5.17 -20.90 -16.11
N TRP A 280 -4.78 -22.14 -16.40
CA TRP A 280 -4.07 -22.98 -15.43
C TRP A 280 -2.56 -22.70 -15.38
N PRO A 281 -2.03 -22.14 -14.27
CA PRO A 281 -0.68 -21.56 -14.27
C PRO A 281 0.42 -22.55 -13.90
N PHE A 282 0.06 -23.81 -13.63
CA PHE A 282 1.04 -24.87 -13.37
C PHE A 282 1.24 -25.80 -14.56
N LEU A 283 2.42 -26.42 -14.62
CA LEU A 283 2.73 -27.53 -15.53
C LEU A 283 2.15 -28.87 -15.02
N VAL A 284 1.87 -28.97 -13.71
CA VAL A 284 1.22 -30.14 -13.10
C VAL A 284 -0.29 -30.07 -13.25
N LYS A 285 -0.99 -31.22 -13.32
CA LYS A 285 -2.45 -31.25 -13.52
C LYS A 285 -3.28 -30.72 -12.35
N ASN A 286 -2.72 -30.77 -11.14
CA ASN A 286 -3.36 -30.34 -9.92
C ASN A 286 -2.31 -29.87 -8.91
N VAL A 287 -2.77 -29.06 -7.96
CA VAL A 287 -2.01 -28.65 -6.77
C VAL A 287 -2.85 -28.86 -5.52
N GLU A 288 -2.21 -29.08 -4.38
CA GLU A 288 -2.89 -29.19 -3.08
C GLU A 288 -2.63 -27.91 -2.29
N VAL A 289 -3.71 -27.14 -2.08
CA VAL A 289 -3.71 -25.92 -1.28
C VAL A 289 -4.03 -26.28 0.17
N ILE A 290 -3.29 -25.70 1.12
CA ILE A 290 -3.31 -26.09 2.53
C ILE A 290 -3.47 -24.86 3.40
N ASN A 291 -4.46 -24.90 4.29
CA ASN A 291 -4.74 -23.90 5.30
C ASN A 291 -4.38 -24.46 6.68
N TYR A 292 -3.42 -23.81 7.33
CA TYR A 292 -2.98 -24.17 8.67
C TYR A 292 -3.19 -23.01 9.65
N LYS A 293 -3.70 -23.35 10.85
CA LYS A 293 -4.08 -22.40 11.90
C LYS A 293 -4.99 -21.27 11.38
N ASN A 294 -6.13 -21.65 10.80
CA ASN A 294 -7.20 -20.74 10.33
C ASN A 294 -6.70 -19.63 9.39
N GLY A 295 -5.92 -20.01 8.37
CA GLY A 295 -5.44 -19.10 7.33
C GLY A 295 -4.19 -18.29 7.73
N SER A 296 -3.73 -18.42 8.98
CA SER A 296 -2.48 -17.78 9.42
C SER A 296 -1.31 -18.22 8.55
N TYR A 297 -1.27 -19.50 8.19
CA TYR A 297 -0.23 -20.07 7.35
C TYR A 297 -0.84 -20.84 6.17
N CYS A 298 -0.59 -20.34 4.96
CA CYS A 298 -1.06 -20.97 3.74
C CYS A 298 0.13 -21.61 3.00
N LEU A 299 -0.01 -22.87 2.63
CA LEU A 299 1.00 -23.64 1.88
C LEU A 299 0.38 -24.19 0.59
N VAL A 300 1.22 -24.43 -0.40
CA VAL A 300 0.84 -25.16 -1.61
C VAL A 300 1.83 -26.26 -1.89
N LYS A 301 1.31 -27.45 -2.18
CA LYS A 301 2.08 -28.55 -2.73
C LYS A 301 1.93 -28.59 -4.23
N ILE A 302 3.06 -28.45 -4.92
CA ILE A 302 3.17 -28.48 -6.37
C ILE A 302 4.04 -29.68 -6.74
N GLY A 303 3.42 -30.71 -7.30
CA GLY A 303 4.09 -31.99 -7.54
C GLY A 303 4.58 -32.64 -6.24
N LYS A 304 5.90 -32.75 -6.06
CA LYS A 304 6.54 -33.37 -4.88
C LYS A 304 7.07 -32.35 -3.86
N GLU A 305 6.90 -31.06 -4.14
CA GLU A 305 7.51 -29.97 -3.40
C GLU A 305 6.44 -29.09 -2.75
N ILE A 306 6.79 -28.50 -1.61
CA ILE A 306 5.91 -27.64 -0.82
C ILE A 306 6.52 -26.26 -0.73
N PHE A 307 5.67 -25.26 -0.97
CA PHE A 307 6.00 -23.85 -1.01
C PHE A 307 5.05 -23.07 -0.09
N ALA A 308 5.45 -21.85 0.26
CA ALA A 308 4.58 -20.90 0.94
C ALA A 308 3.64 -20.21 -0.06
N LEU A 309 2.37 -20.02 0.35
CA LEU A 309 1.38 -19.21 -0.37
C LEU A 309 1.24 -17.79 0.20
N ASN A 310 1.65 -17.55 1.45
CA ASN A 310 1.61 -16.23 2.08
C ASN A 310 2.91 -15.88 2.81
N GLY A 311 3.13 -14.59 3.07
CA GLY A 311 4.35 -14.09 3.74
C GLY A 311 4.56 -14.67 5.15
N SER A 312 3.48 -14.92 5.89
CA SER A 312 3.53 -15.55 7.21
C SER A 312 4.11 -16.97 7.16
N ALA A 313 3.76 -17.78 6.14
CA ALA A 313 4.32 -19.11 5.98
C ALA A 313 5.80 -19.05 5.55
N VAL A 314 6.20 -18.09 4.71
CA VAL A 314 7.61 -17.84 4.37
C VAL A 314 8.43 -17.57 5.63
N SER A 315 7.98 -16.63 6.46
CA SER A 315 8.74 -16.17 7.63
C SER A 315 8.88 -17.27 8.69
N GLN A 316 7.78 -18.00 8.93
CA GLN A 316 7.69 -19.05 9.94
C GLN A 316 8.45 -20.32 9.55
N PHE A 317 8.26 -20.80 8.32
CA PHE A 317 8.77 -22.11 7.88
C PHE A 317 10.04 -22.03 7.05
N LYS A 318 10.52 -20.81 6.72
CA LYS A 318 11.70 -20.59 5.86
C LYS A 318 11.55 -21.31 4.52
N LEU A 319 10.35 -21.23 3.95
CA LEU A 319 10.00 -21.80 2.65
C LEU A 319 10.02 -20.71 1.58
N PRO A 320 10.47 -21.02 0.35
CA PRO A 320 10.31 -20.10 -0.76
C PRO A 320 8.82 -19.96 -1.12
N ILE A 321 8.46 -18.79 -1.69
CA ILE A 321 7.14 -18.59 -2.29
C ILE A 321 6.99 -19.52 -3.50
N TYR A 322 5.76 -19.95 -3.78
CA TYR A 322 5.46 -20.90 -4.85
C TYR A 322 5.94 -20.49 -6.24
N HIS A 323 6.13 -19.18 -6.51
CA HIS A 323 6.75 -18.67 -7.74
C HIS A 323 8.16 -19.19 -7.99
N ALA A 324 8.87 -19.64 -6.95
CA ALA A 324 10.17 -20.28 -7.10
C ALA A 324 10.10 -21.70 -7.71
N SER A 325 8.90 -22.27 -7.81
CA SER A 325 8.71 -23.60 -8.39
C SER A 325 8.95 -23.59 -9.89
N LYS A 326 9.76 -24.55 -10.37
CA LYS A 326 9.95 -24.80 -11.82
C LYS A 326 8.69 -25.32 -12.51
N GLN A 327 7.64 -25.64 -11.74
CA GLN A 327 6.36 -26.12 -12.24
C GLN A 327 5.34 -24.99 -12.43
N VAL A 328 5.71 -23.73 -12.15
CA VAL A 328 4.88 -22.55 -12.44
C VAL A 328 5.24 -22.03 -13.83
N LYS A 329 4.22 -21.75 -14.65
CA LYS A 329 4.38 -21.16 -15.98
C LYS A 329 4.69 -19.66 -15.85
N PRO A 330 5.60 -19.11 -16.68
CA PRO A 330 5.85 -17.68 -16.69
C PRO A 330 4.59 -16.88 -17.11
N ARG A 331 4.27 -15.81 -16.38
CA ARG A 331 3.26 -14.77 -16.75
C ARG A 331 1.77 -15.15 -16.64
N GLU A 332 1.40 -16.17 -15.89
CA GLU A 332 0.00 -16.44 -15.53
C GLU A 332 -0.25 -16.15 -14.03
N TYR A 333 -1.34 -15.44 -13.71
CA TYR A 333 -1.64 -14.92 -12.37
C TYR A 333 -2.32 -15.97 -11.48
N GLU A 334 -1.70 -16.28 -10.33
CA GLU A 334 -2.23 -17.20 -9.31
C GLU A 334 -2.63 -16.52 -8.01
N THR A 335 -3.28 -15.35 -8.12
CA THR A 335 -3.85 -14.68 -6.94
C THR A 335 -4.97 -15.51 -6.30
N TYR A 336 -5.59 -16.42 -7.07
CA TYR A 336 -6.74 -17.19 -6.62
C TYR A 336 -6.42 -18.32 -5.62
N LEU A 337 -5.20 -18.86 -5.63
CA LEU A 337 -4.83 -19.96 -4.73
C LEU A 337 -4.80 -19.54 -3.26
N LEU A 338 -4.37 -18.31 -2.99
CA LEU A 338 -4.41 -17.75 -1.65
C LEU A 338 -5.85 -17.57 -1.17
N GLY A 339 -6.75 -17.09 -2.04
CA GLY A 339 -8.17 -16.98 -1.74
C GLY A 339 -8.83 -18.33 -1.50
N ILE A 340 -8.48 -19.37 -2.27
CA ILE A 340 -8.91 -20.75 -2.00
C ILE A 340 -8.42 -21.19 -0.61
N ALA A 341 -7.14 -20.98 -0.29
CA ALA A 341 -6.57 -21.37 0.99
C ALA A 341 -7.30 -20.71 2.16
N GLN A 342 -7.52 -19.40 2.08
CA GLN A 342 -8.16 -18.61 3.14
C GLN A 342 -9.62 -19.03 3.39
N ASN A 343 -10.30 -19.57 2.39
CA ASN A 343 -11.70 -20.00 2.47
C ASN A 343 -11.90 -21.47 2.90
N LEU A 344 -10.82 -22.23 3.17
CA LEU A 344 -10.91 -23.58 3.76
C LEU A 344 -11.22 -23.53 5.25
#